data_AF-A0A9E3YFS8-F1
#
_entry.id   AF-A0A9E3YFS8-F1
#
_cell.length_a   1.000
_cell.length_b   1.000
_cell.length_c   1.000
_cell.angle_alpha   90.00
_cell.angle_beta   90.00
_cell.angle_gamma   90.00
#
_symmetry.space_group_name_H-M   'P 1'
#
loop_
_entity.id
_entity.type
_entity.pdbx_description
1 polymer ?
#
loop_
_entity_poly.entity_id
_entity_poly.type
_entity_poly.pdbx_seq_one_letter_code
_entity_poly.pdbx_strand_id
1 'polypeptide(L)'
;IDLVSKGRVPYVRPAPGGHVILTISDAPVLVRWNKGNQLAGGRMAPACRSTFFGYHSTMESLTAQGWAQFDQNLNWLMGDCQAQL
;
A
#
# COMPACT_ATOMS: atom_id res chain seq x y z
N ILE A 1 1.14 -6.39 -8.31
CA ILE A 1 0.62 -6.42 -6.93
C ILE A 1 -0.44 -7.48 -6.96
N ASP A 2 -0.31 -8.54 -6.17
CA ASP A 2 -1.32 -9.59 -6.13
C ASP A 2 -2.23 -9.30 -4.93
N LEU A 3 -3.48 -8.98 -5.23
CA LEU A 3 -4.53 -8.83 -4.23
C LEU A 3 -5.15 -10.20 -4.01
N VAL A 4 -5.20 -10.64 -2.76
CA VAL A 4 -5.81 -11.93 -2.39
C VAL A 4 -6.89 -11.64 -1.36
N SER A 5 -8.04 -12.29 -1.51
CA SER A 5 -9.12 -12.22 -0.53
C SER A 5 -9.06 -13.43 0.41
N LYS A 6 -9.09 -13.19 1.72
CA LYS A 6 -9.50 -14.17 2.75
C LYS A 6 -10.63 -13.51 3.53
N GLY A 7 -11.87 -13.93 3.31
CA GLY A 7 -13.03 -13.36 3.97
C GLY A 7 -13.36 -11.93 3.48
N ARG A 8 -13.70 -11.03 4.40
CA ARG A 8 -14.14 -9.64 4.10
C ARG A 8 -13.00 -8.61 4.03
N VAL A 9 -11.74 -9.03 3.98
CA VAL A 9 -10.60 -8.10 3.89
C VAL A 9 -9.70 -8.58 2.74
N PRO A 10 -9.62 -7.86 1.60
CA PRO A 10 -8.56 -8.11 0.65
C PRO A 10 -7.28 -7.64 1.31
N TYR A 11 -6.34 -8.56 1.38
CA TYR A 11 -5.00 -8.26 1.80
C TYR A 11 -4.09 -8.28 0.60
N VAL A 12 -3.03 -7.51 0.71
CA VAL A 12 -1.98 -7.48 -0.27
C VAL A 12 -1.06 -8.65 0.04
N ARG A 13 -0.79 -9.50 -0.95
CA ARG A 13 0.40 -10.34 -0.91
C ARG A 13 1.54 -9.50 -1.49
N PRO A 14 2.49 -9.01 -0.67
CA PRO A 14 3.57 -8.18 -1.18
C PRO A 14 4.38 -9.00 -2.18
N ALA A 15 4.63 -8.46 -3.37
CA ALA A 15 5.65 -8.98 -4.25
C ALA A 15 7.04 -8.83 -3.58
N PRO A 16 8.09 -9.55 -4.03
CA PRO A 16 9.39 -9.57 -3.35
C PRO A 16 10.03 -8.21 -3.06
N GLY A 17 9.72 -7.16 -3.83
CA GLY A 17 10.20 -5.80 -3.60
C GLY A 17 9.25 -4.89 -2.79
N GLY A 18 8.23 -5.44 -2.13
CA GLY A 18 7.21 -4.68 -1.41
C GLY A 18 7.52 -4.48 0.06
N HIS A 19 7.38 -3.25 0.53
CA HIS A 19 7.53 -2.84 1.93
C HIS A 19 6.16 -2.67 2.58
N VAL A 20 5.85 -3.52 3.57
CA VAL A 20 4.59 -3.42 4.33
C VAL A 20 4.67 -2.22 5.28
N ILE A 21 3.69 -1.33 5.19
CA ILE A 21 3.58 -0.12 6.02
C ILE A 21 2.50 -0.30 7.09
N LEU A 22 1.39 -0.95 6.74
CA LEU A 22 0.27 -1.18 7.64
C LEU A 22 -0.28 -2.59 7.49
N THR A 23 -0.54 -3.23 8.63
CA THR A 23 -1.29 -4.49 8.74
C THR A 23 -2.58 -4.26 9.52
N ILE A 24 -3.63 -5.01 9.15
CA ILE A 24 -4.88 -5.13 9.93
C ILE A 24 -5.10 -6.61 10.17
N SER A 25 -5.22 -7.03 11.44
CA SER A 25 -5.35 -8.44 11.82
C SER A 25 -4.34 -9.34 11.09
N ASP A 26 -3.06 -8.93 11.14
CA ASP A 26 -1.90 -9.57 10.51
C ASP A 26 -1.87 -9.58 8.97
N ALA A 27 -2.84 -8.93 8.32
CA ALA A 27 -2.94 -8.87 6.87
C ALA A 27 -2.38 -7.53 6.36
N PRO A 28 -1.40 -7.52 5.43
CA PRO A 28 -0.91 -6.28 4.83
C PRO A 28 -2.01 -5.56 4.05
N VAL A 29 -2.25 -4.29 4.36
CA VAL A 29 -3.27 -3.46 3.69
C VAL A 29 -2.67 -2.22 3.02
N LEU A 30 -1.51 -1.76 3.51
CA LEU A 30 -0.71 -0.73 2.86
C LEU A 30 0.69 -1.25 2.61
N VAL A 31 1.06 -1.34 1.33
CA VAL A 31 2.39 -1.80 0.90
C VAL A 31 2.92 -0.83 -0.14
N ARG A 32 4.20 -0.47 -0.01
CA ARG A 32 4.92 0.44 -0.92
C ARG A 32 5.99 -0.31 -1.71
N TRP A 33 6.27 0.16 -2.91
CA TRP A 33 7.37 -0.29 -3.77
C TRP A 33 8.09 0.95 -4.29
N ASN A 34 9.40 1.02 -4.06
CA ASN A 34 10.23 2.03 -4.69
C ASN A 34 10.28 1.81 -6.20
N LYS A 35 10.62 2.87 -6.93
CA LYS A 35 11.02 2.74 -8.33
C LYS A 35 12.12 1.70 -8.47
N GLY A 36 11.98 0.80 -9.44
CA GLY A 36 12.91 -0.30 -9.66
C GLY A 36 12.74 -1.48 -8.69
N ASN A 37 11.78 -1.47 -7.76
CA ASN A 37 11.47 -2.69 -7.01
C ASN A 37 10.68 -3.69 -7.86
N GLN A 38 10.87 -4.97 -7.56
CA GLN A 38 10.18 -6.05 -8.25
C GLN A 38 8.72 -6.14 -7.79
N LEU A 39 7.82 -6.06 -8.76
CA LEU A 39 6.39 -6.31 -8.66
C LEU A 39 6.10 -7.79 -8.91
N ALA A 40 4.83 -8.18 -8.69
CA ALA A 40 4.34 -9.50 -9.03
C ALA A 40 4.55 -9.80 -10.52
N GLY A 41 4.85 -11.06 -10.84
CA GLY A 41 5.15 -11.49 -12.20
C GLY A 41 6.52 -11.03 -12.74
N GLY A 42 7.44 -10.59 -11.88
CA GLY A 42 8.82 -10.26 -12.27
C GLY A 42 9.00 -8.89 -12.93
N ARG A 43 7.93 -8.09 -13.05
CA ARG A 43 8.00 -6.74 -13.60
C ARG A 43 8.67 -5.78 -12.62
N MET A 44 9.34 -4.76 -13.12
CA MET A 44 9.91 -3.70 -12.29
C MET A 44 8.93 -2.53 -12.16
N ALA A 45 8.88 -1.92 -10.98
CA ALA A 45 8.09 -0.72 -10.72
C ALA A 45 8.67 0.46 -11.52
N PRO A 46 7.94 1.03 -12.51
CA PRO A 46 8.48 2.12 -13.34
C PRO A 46 8.55 3.47 -12.59
N ALA A 47 7.80 3.58 -11.49
CA ALA A 47 7.74 4.70 -10.55
C ALA A 47 7.32 4.14 -9.20
N CYS A 48 7.32 4.97 -8.16
CA CYS A 48 6.78 4.63 -6.84
C CYS A 48 5.37 4.06 -6.96
N ARG A 49 5.13 2.91 -6.32
CA ARG A 49 3.80 2.29 -6.24
C ARG A 49 3.42 2.09 -4.79
N SER A 50 2.14 2.24 -4.49
CA SER A 50 1.58 1.90 -3.19
C SER A 50 0.22 1.23 -3.41
N THR A 51 -0.19 0.39 -2.48
CA THR A 51 -1.58 -0.08 -2.45
C THR A 51 -2.49 1.01 -1.91
N PHE A 52 -3.75 0.99 -2.36
CA PHE A 52 -4.80 1.78 -1.73
C PHE A 52 -5.41 0.98 -0.58
N PHE A 53 -6.09 1.63 0.37
CA PHE A 53 -6.84 0.91 1.41
C PHE A 53 -7.81 -0.07 0.74
N GLY A 54 -7.68 -1.36 1.07
CA GLY A 54 -8.54 -2.40 0.52
C GLY A 54 -9.99 -2.30 1.05
N TYR A 55 -10.96 -2.67 0.21
CA TYR A 55 -12.39 -3.04 0.43
C TYR A 55 -13.17 -2.43 1.59
N HIS A 56 -14.36 -1.88 1.28
CA HIS A 56 -15.30 -1.19 2.19
C HIS A 56 -14.71 -0.05 3.02
N SER A 57 -13.39 0.19 2.91
CA SER A 57 -12.74 1.42 3.28
C SER A 57 -13.25 2.51 2.34
N THR A 58 -14.37 3.13 2.69
CA THR A 58 -14.80 4.38 2.07
C THR A 58 -14.04 5.53 2.71
N MET A 59 -14.03 6.66 2.01
CA MET A 59 -13.52 7.91 2.55
C MET A 59 -14.12 8.23 3.94
N GLU A 60 -15.38 7.83 4.15
CA GLU A 60 -16.16 8.04 5.38
C GLU A 60 -15.84 7.02 6.49
N SER A 61 -15.30 5.85 6.16
CA SER A 61 -15.00 4.80 7.14
C SER A 61 -13.61 4.93 7.76
N LEU A 62 -12.79 5.88 7.29
CA LEU A 62 -11.46 6.13 7.84
C LEU A 62 -11.56 6.96 9.12
N THR A 63 -10.87 6.50 10.17
CA THR A 63 -10.63 7.31 11.36
C THR A 63 -9.69 8.48 11.02
N ALA A 64 -9.57 9.47 11.91
CA ALA A 64 -8.58 10.54 11.75
C ALA A 64 -7.14 10.02 11.55
N GLN A 65 -6.80 8.90 12.21
CA GLN A 65 -5.50 8.24 12.02
C GLN A 65 -5.39 7.57 10.64
N GLY A 66 -6.47 6.95 10.15
CA GLY A 66 -6.51 6.39 8.80
C GLY A 66 -6.29 7.46 7.72
N TRP A 67 -6.87 8.64 7.92
CA TRP A 67 -6.64 9.81 7.07
C TRP A 67 -5.22 10.33 7.11
N ALA A 68 -4.62 10.48 8.29
CA ALA A 68 -3.22 10.88 8.39
C ALA A 68 -2.30 9.89 7.65
N GLN A 69 -2.58 8.58 7.75
CA GLN A 69 -1.81 7.56 7.05
C GLN A 69 -2.00 7.63 5.52
N PHE A 70 -3.21 7.99 5.07
CA PHE A 70 -3.51 8.24 3.66
C PHE A 70 -2.66 9.39 3.11
N ASP A 71 -2.67 10.53 3.78
CA ASP A 71 -1.96 11.73 3.36
C ASP A 71 -0.45 11.51 3.34
N GLN A 72 0.08 10.82 4.35
CA GLN A 72 1.50 10.41 4.37
C GLN A 72 1.85 9.50 3.19
N ASN A 73 0.93 8.61 2.78
CA ASN A 73 1.13 7.74 1.62
C ASN A 73 1.10 8.52 0.30
N LEU A 74 0.21 9.50 0.16
CA LEU A 74 0.18 10.37 -1.00
C LEU A 74 1.42 11.26 -1.07
N ASN A 75 1.85 11.87 0.03
CA ASN A 75 3.07 12.67 0.09
C ASN A 75 4.30 11.84 -0.33
N TRP A 76 4.39 10.59 0.14
CA TRP A 76 5.43 9.66 -0.27
C TRP A 76 5.40 9.33 -1.77
N LEU A 77 4.21 9.09 -2.33
CA LEU A 77 4.04 8.84 -3.76
C LEU A 77 4.44 10.07 -4.61
N MET A 78 4.05 11.27 -4.17
CA MET A 78 4.35 12.52 -4.87
C MET A 78 5.82 12.94 -4.73
N GLY A 79 6.47 12.59 -3.62
CA GLY A 79 7.89 12.89 -3.37
C GLY A 79 8.86 11.87 -3.96
N ASP A 80 8.49 11.16 -5.04
CA ASP A 80 9.30 10.11 -5.69
C ASP A 80 9.95 9.14 -4.69
N CYS A 81 9.14 8.62 -3.76
CA CYS A 81 9.53 7.65 -2.75
C CYS A 81 10.41 8.20 -1.61
N GLN A 82 10.72 9.50 -1.62
CA GLN A 82 11.62 10.12 -0.65
C GLN A 82 10.90 10.78 0.51
N ALA A 83 9.59 11.03 0.40
CA ALA A 83 8.91 11.79 1.45
C ALA A 83 8.88 10.98 2.76
N GLN A 84 9.69 11.43 3.71
CA GLN A 84 9.47 11.27 5.14
C GLN A 84 9.06 12.65 5.66
N LEU A 85 7.84 12.73 6.19
CA LEU A 85 7.40 13.77 7.12
C LEU A 85 6.99 13.05 8.40
#